data_AF-A0A920M8H1-F1
#
_entry.id   AF-A0A920M8H1-F1
#
_cell.length_a   1.000
_cell.length_b   1.000
_cell.length_c   1.000
_cell.angle_alpha   90.00
_cell.angle_beta   90.00
_cell.angle_gamma   90.00
#
_symmetry.space_group_name_H-M   'P 1'
#
loop_
_entity.id
_entity.type
_entity.pdbx_description
1 polymer ?
#
loop_
_entity_poly.entity_id
_entity_poly.type
_entity_poly.pdbx_seq_one_letter_code
_entity_poly.pdbx_strand_id
1 'polypeptide(L)'
;MVDKLLGGQITTATCTDESCHAGIGYDSDALTVQVTQLVKLLRAGEEVKLSKRQGDIIELRSIIEEIGADATRFMYLLQSVDSKQTFDLELAASQGMDNPVYYFQMAYARLCSIERKQMSMVSF
;
A
#
# COMPACT_ATOMS: atom_id res chain seq x y z
N MET A 1 10.88 4.77 13.90
CA MET A 1 10.51 6.20 13.72
C MET A 1 10.55 6.47 12.23
N VAL A 2 9.46 6.13 11.55
CA VAL A 2 9.34 6.17 10.09
C VAL A 2 8.73 7.52 9.76
N ASP A 3 9.55 8.53 9.50
CA ASP A 3 9.02 9.81 9.04
C ASP A 3 10.10 10.65 8.34
N LYS A 4 10.05 10.66 7.01
CA LYS A 4 10.30 11.81 6.13
C LYS A 4 10.25 11.38 4.66
N LEU A 5 9.19 11.81 3.98
CA LEU A 5 9.06 11.78 2.53
C LEU A 5 9.73 13.03 1.95
N LEU A 6 11.01 12.92 1.58
CA LEU A 6 11.65 13.91 0.70
C LEU A 6 11.49 13.44 -0.74
N GLY A 7 10.62 14.12 -1.50
CA GLY A 7 10.62 14.03 -2.96
C GLY A 7 9.98 12.80 -3.59
N GLY A 8 8.85 12.30 -3.06
CA GLY A 8 8.10 11.20 -3.67
C GLY A 8 8.77 9.85 -3.51
N GLN A 9 9.67 9.76 -2.54
CA GLN A 9 10.48 8.60 -2.30
C GLN A 9 10.48 8.25 -0.81
N ILE A 10 10.09 7.01 -0.48
CA ILE A 10 10.30 6.41 0.83
C ILE A 10 11.74 5.89 0.81
N THR A 11 12.65 6.59 1.48
CA THR A 11 14.01 6.09 1.71
C THR A 11 14.13 5.73 3.18
N THR A 12 13.93 4.45 3.50
CA THR A 12 14.38 3.88 4.77
C THR A 12 15.88 3.60 4.66
N ALA A 13 16.70 4.42 5.30
CA ALA A 13 18.11 4.13 5.48
C ALA A 13 18.26 3.00 6.50
N THR A 14 18.41 1.76 6.04
CA THR A 14 18.87 0.63 6.87
C THR A 14 20.37 0.48 6.67
N CYS A 15 21.12 0.44 7.77
CA CYS A 15 22.57 0.24 7.80
C CYS A 15 22.97 -0.98 6.95
N THR A 16 23.73 -0.75 5.88
CA THR A 16 24.16 -1.76 4.89
C THR A 16 25.58 -2.29 5.14
N ASP A 17 26.12 -2.20 6.35
CA ASP A 17 27.47 -2.69 6.60
C ASP A 17 27.43 -4.09 7.25
N GLU A 18 27.67 -5.12 6.44
CA GLU A 18 28.07 -6.48 6.87
C GLU A 18 29.15 -6.42 7.98
N SER A 19 29.95 -5.35 7.98
CA SER A 19 31.00 -5.06 8.95
C SER A 19 30.50 -4.93 10.40
N CYS A 20 29.25 -4.50 10.63
CA CYS A 20 28.72 -4.38 11.99
C CYS A 20 28.37 -5.74 12.62
N HIS A 21 27.88 -6.72 11.84
CA HIS A 21 27.45 -8.02 12.39
C HIS A 21 28.62 -8.90 12.84
N ALA A 22 29.72 -8.88 12.08
CA ALA A 22 30.95 -9.57 12.45
C ALA A 22 31.58 -9.02 13.76
N GLY A 23 31.38 -7.74 14.07
CA GLY A 23 31.90 -7.10 15.28
C GLY A 23 31.17 -7.47 16.58
N ILE A 24 29.94 -7.99 16.50
CA ILE A 24 29.09 -8.36 17.65
C ILE A 24 28.80 -9.87 17.74
N GLY A 25 29.44 -10.69 16.90
CA GLY A 25 29.35 -12.16 16.97
C GLY A 25 28.04 -12.75 16.47
N TYR A 26 27.28 -12.00 15.66
CA TYR A 26 26.09 -12.52 14.97
C TYR A 26 26.45 -13.04 13.59
N ASP A 27 25.80 -14.13 13.20
CA ASP A 27 25.90 -14.70 11.87
C ASP A 27 25.42 -13.68 10.82
N SER A 28 26.25 -13.41 9.81
CA SER A 28 25.94 -12.49 8.72
C SER A 28 24.72 -12.95 7.92
N ASP A 29 24.52 -14.27 7.83
CA ASP A 29 23.43 -14.88 7.08
C ASP A 29 22.08 -14.83 7.83
N ALA A 30 22.09 -14.45 9.11
CA ALA A 30 20.86 -14.29 9.90
C ALA A 30 20.11 -12.99 9.57
N LEU A 31 20.69 -12.09 8.77
CA LEU A 31 20.07 -10.81 8.41
C LEU A 31 19.53 -10.82 6.97
N THR A 32 18.21 -10.90 6.86
CA THR A 32 17.51 -10.66 5.59
C THR A 32 16.91 -9.26 5.60
N VAL A 33 17.46 -8.35 4.78
CA VAL A 33 16.90 -7.01 4.57
C VAL A 33 16.05 -7.01 3.29
N GLN A 34 14.77 -6.71 3.42
CA GLN A 34 13.90 -6.48 2.26
C GLN A 34 13.79 -4.99 1.97
N VAL A 35 14.27 -4.57 0.80
CA VAL A 35 14.22 -3.18 0.34
C VAL A 35 13.12 -3.06 -0.70
N THR A 36 12.08 -2.31 -0.37
CA THR A 36 10.97 -2.05 -1.29
C THR A 36 11.31 -0.93 -2.26
N GLN A 37 10.71 -0.98 -3.45
CA GLN A 37 10.87 0.08 -4.44
C GLN A 37 10.04 1.33 -4.10
N LEU A 38 10.35 2.42 -4.79
CA LEU A 38 9.64 3.70 -4.68
C LEU A 38 8.26 3.62 -5.33
N VAL A 39 7.26 4.19 -4.67
CA VAL A 39 5.87 4.24 -5.15
C VAL A 39 5.64 5.52 -5.94
N LYS A 40 5.02 5.38 -7.12
CA LYS A 40 4.50 6.51 -7.89
C LYS A 40 3.05 6.78 -7.52
N LEU A 41 2.75 8.04 -7.19
CA LEU A 41 1.38 8.49 -6.93
C LEU A 41 0.76 9.06 -8.20
N LEU A 42 -0.43 8.56 -8.55
CA LEU A 42 -1.26 9.08 -9.62
C LEU A 42 -2.56 9.66 -9.07
N ARG A 43 -3.12 10.64 -9.77
CA ARG A 43 -4.48 11.15 -9.57
C ARG A 43 -5.10 11.36 -10.96
N ALA A 44 -6.28 10.81 -11.21
CA ALA A 44 -6.90 10.77 -12.53
C ALA A 44 -6.00 10.17 -13.63
N GLY A 45 -5.12 9.21 -13.29
CA GLY A 45 -4.12 8.68 -14.21
C GLY A 45 -2.92 9.60 -14.51
N GLU A 46 -2.85 10.80 -13.94
CA GLU A 46 -1.69 11.69 -14.07
C GLU A 46 -0.76 11.62 -12.86
N GLU A 47 0.55 11.67 -13.11
CA GLU A 47 1.56 11.62 -12.04
C GLU A 47 1.53 12.89 -11.20
N VAL A 48 1.33 12.71 -9.89
CA VAL A 48 1.29 13.81 -8.94
C VAL A 48 2.72 14.29 -8.71
N LYS A 49 3.10 15.37 -9.42
CA LYS A 49 4.43 15.98 -9.29
C LYS A 49 4.53 16.75 -7.98
N LEU A 50 5.37 16.26 -7.08
CA LEU A 50 5.74 16.98 -5.85
C LEU A 50 6.65 18.16 -6.23
N SER A 51 6.21 19.37 -5.91
CA SER A 51 6.94 20.61 -6.22
C SER A 51 8.19 20.75 -5.36
N LYS A 52 9.38 20.69 -5.98
CA LYS A 52 10.68 20.82 -5.31
C LYS A 52 10.98 22.23 -4.76
N ARG A 53 10.10 23.22 -4.97
CA ARG A 53 10.37 24.64 -4.63
C ARG A 53 9.50 25.21 -3.51
N GLN A 54 8.39 24.56 -3.19
CA GLN A 54 7.49 24.95 -2.10
C GLN A 54 6.79 23.69 -1.58
N GLY A 55 7.35 23.04 -0.56
CA GLY A 55 6.61 22.36 0.51
C GLY A 55 5.53 21.29 0.23
N ASP A 56 5.16 20.98 -1.02
CA ASP A 56 4.12 20.01 -1.33
C ASP A 56 4.67 18.61 -1.15
N ILE A 57 4.68 18.16 0.10
CA ILE A 57 4.92 16.79 0.52
C ILE A 57 3.54 16.21 0.81
N ILE A 58 3.21 15.10 0.14
CA ILE A 58 1.97 14.38 0.43
C ILE A 58 2.25 13.47 1.63
N GLU A 59 1.58 13.76 2.74
CA GLU A 59 1.67 12.94 3.94
C GLU A 59 0.85 11.66 3.77
N LEU A 60 1.40 10.52 4.16
CA LEU A 60 0.70 9.24 4.12
C LEU A 60 -0.61 9.27 4.94
N ARG A 61 -0.64 10.02 6.05
CA ARG A 61 -1.87 10.18 6.85
C ARG A 61 -3.01 10.81 6.05
N SER A 62 -2.71 11.82 5.23
CA SER A 62 -3.71 12.50 4.41
C SER A 62 -4.29 11.54 3.37
N ILE A 63 -3.46 10.66 2.79
CA ILE A 63 -3.90 9.60 1.88
C ILE A 63 -4.82 8.63 2.63
N ILE A 64 -4.40 8.16 3.80
CA ILE A 64 -5.19 7.23 4.61
C ILE A 64 -6.54 7.84 5.01
N GLU A 65 -6.58 9.13 5.32
CA GLU A 65 -7.82 9.85 5.61
C GLU A 65 -8.71 10.01 4.36
N GLU A 66 -8.13 10.15 3.17
CA GLU A 66 -8.86 10.30 1.90
C GLU A 66 -9.51 8.99 1.43
N ILE A 67 -8.75 7.87 1.41
CA ILE A 67 -9.21 6.59 0.83
C ILE A 67 -9.50 5.50 1.86
N GLY A 68 -9.11 5.71 3.11
CA GLY A 68 -9.22 4.72 4.18
C GLY A 68 -7.99 3.79 4.29
N ALA A 69 -7.74 3.34 5.52
CA ALA A 69 -6.57 2.52 5.85
C ALA A 69 -6.59 1.14 5.17
N ASP A 70 -7.77 0.53 5.03
CA ASP A 70 -7.90 -0.81 4.45
C ASP A 70 -7.68 -0.79 2.94
N ALA A 71 -8.24 0.21 2.25
CA ALA A 71 -8.00 0.40 0.83
C ALA A 71 -6.52 0.66 0.55
N THR A 72 -5.88 1.50 1.37
CA THR A 72 -4.44 1.80 1.25
C THR A 72 -3.59 0.54 1.40
N ARG A 73 -3.84 -0.26 2.44
CA ARG A 73 -3.10 -1.52 2.68
C ARG A 73 -3.30 -2.52 1.56
N PHE A 74 -4.54 -2.70 1.13
CA PHE A 74 -4.86 -3.67 0.09
C PHE A 74 -4.20 -3.31 -1.25
N MET A 75 -4.28 -2.04 -1.65
CA MET A 75 -3.65 -1.54 -2.88
C MET A 75 -2.13 -1.67 -2.86
N TYR A 76 -1.49 -1.45 -1.70
CA TYR A 76 -0.04 -1.62 -1.56
C TYR A 76 0.40 -3.10 -1.65
N LEU A 77 -0.42 -4.02 -1.14
CA LEU A 77 -0.13 -5.46 -1.12
C LEU A 77 -0.46 -6.19 -2.42
N LEU A 78 -1.22 -5.56 -3.32
CA LEU A 78 -1.57 -6.14 -4.63
C LEU A 78 -0.37 -6.30 -5.56
N GLN A 79 0.68 -5.50 -5.37
CA GLN A 79 1.87 -5.49 -6.23
C GLN A 79 3.07 -6.02 -5.46
N SER A 80 3.99 -6.71 -6.15
CA SER A 80 5.22 -7.21 -5.52
C SER A 80 6.07 -6.07 -4.96
N VAL A 81 6.72 -6.31 -3.83
CA VAL A 81 7.64 -5.38 -3.16
C VAL A 81 8.85 -5.00 -4.02
N ASP A 82 9.24 -5.89 -4.93
CA ASP A 82 10.39 -5.71 -5.83
C ASP A 82 10.03 -4.93 -7.10
N SER A 83 8.73 -4.71 -7.35
CA SER A 83 8.24 -4.04 -8.55
C SER A 83 8.02 -2.54 -8.31
N LYS A 84 8.18 -1.72 -9.35
CA LYS A 84 7.83 -0.30 -9.29
C LYS A 84 6.32 -0.17 -9.11
N GLN A 85 5.90 0.19 -7.90
CA GLN A 85 4.49 0.28 -7.60
C GLN A 85 3.89 1.60 -8.08
N THR A 86 2.68 1.53 -8.63
CA THR A 86 1.91 2.69 -9.06
C THR A 86 0.60 2.71 -8.31
N PHE A 87 0.32 3.83 -7.65
CA PHE A 87 -0.79 4.00 -6.74
C PHE A 87 -1.67 5.15 -7.21
N ASP A 88 -2.86 4.83 -7.73
CA ASP A 88 -3.83 5.84 -8.17
C ASP A 88 -4.85 6.11 -7.05
N LEU A 89 -4.84 7.36 -6.56
CA LEU A 89 -5.68 7.81 -5.44
C LEU A 89 -7.16 7.86 -5.82
N GLU A 90 -7.48 8.24 -7.05
CA GLU A 90 -8.86 8.38 -7.51
C GLU A 90 -9.47 7.02 -7.80
N LEU A 91 -8.69 6.11 -8.40
CA LEU A 91 -9.09 4.71 -8.54
C LEU A 91 -9.38 4.08 -7.19
N ALA A 92 -8.50 4.28 -6.20
CA ALA A 92 -8.65 3.75 -4.86
C ALA A 92 -9.90 4.29 -4.13
N ALA A 93 -10.27 5.56 -4.37
CA ALA A 93 -11.48 6.18 -3.83
C ALA A 93 -12.77 5.77 -4.56
N SER A 94 -12.66 5.33 -5.82
CA SER A 94 -13.83 5.06 -6.66
C SER A 94 -14.63 3.83 -6.21
N GLN A 95 -15.95 3.87 -6.40
CA GLN A 95 -16.84 2.71 -6.23
C GLN A 95 -17.12 2.04 -7.59
N GLY A 96 -16.06 1.87 -8.38
CA GLY A 96 -16.09 1.23 -9.69
C GLY A 96 -15.63 -0.23 -9.65
N MET A 97 -16.03 -1.02 -10.65
CA MET A 97 -15.54 -2.40 -10.80
C MET A 97 -14.03 -2.47 -11.08
N ASP A 98 -13.46 -1.38 -11.60
CA ASP A 98 -12.02 -1.25 -11.85
C ASP A 98 -11.22 -1.08 -10.55
N ASN A 99 -11.85 -0.67 -9.44
CA ASN A 99 -11.22 -0.62 -8.13
C ASN A 99 -11.19 -2.03 -7.52
N PRO A 100 -10.01 -2.65 -7.33
CA PRO A 100 -9.92 -4.01 -6.84
C PRO A 100 -10.41 -4.15 -5.37
N VAL A 101 -10.30 -3.08 -4.57
CA VAL A 101 -10.83 -3.05 -3.19
C VAL A 101 -12.36 -3.15 -3.23
N TYR A 102 -12.99 -2.26 -3.99
CA TYR A 102 -14.44 -2.22 -4.13
C TYR A 102 -14.98 -3.50 -4.76
N TYR A 103 -14.32 -4.00 -5.80
CA TYR A 103 -14.68 -5.25 -6.46
C TYR A 103 -14.69 -6.43 -5.49
N PHE A 104 -13.65 -6.56 -4.67
CA PHE A 104 -13.56 -7.62 -3.67
C PHE A 104 -14.66 -7.50 -2.60
N GLN A 105 -14.87 -6.29 -2.08
CA GLN A 105 -15.93 -6.02 -1.09
C GLN A 105 -17.33 -6.34 -1.65
N MET A 106 -17.60 -5.97 -2.90
CA MET A 106 -18.87 -6.25 -3.55
C MET A 106 -19.07 -7.76 -3.76
N ALA A 107 -18.03 -8.47 -4.21
CA ALA A 107 -18.06 -9.92 -4.37
C ALA A 107 -18.37 -10.61 -3.03
N TYR A 108 -17.70 -10.18 -1.95
CA TYR A 108 -17.95 -10.69 -0.60
C TYR A 108 -19.40 -10.42 -0.14
N ALA A 109 -19.90 -9.20 -0.30
CA ALA A 109 -21.27 -8.85 0.06
C ALA A 109 -22.30 -9.70 -0.70
N ARG A 110 -22.04 -9.99 -1.99
CA ARG A 110 -22.89 -10.85 -2.82
C ARG A 110 -22.89 -12.30 -2.34
N LEU A 111 -21.73 -12.84 -1.98
CA LEU A 111 -21.62 -14.21 -1.43
C LEU A 111 -22.40 -14.33 -0.12
N CYS A 112 -22.21 -13.41 0.83
CA CYS A 112 -22.95 -13.43 2.09
C CYS A 112 -24.47 -13.27 1.88
N SER A 113 -24.89 -12.52 0.88
CA SER A 113 -26.32 -12.39 0.55
C SER A 113 -26.93 -13.72 0.08
N ILE A 114 -26.21 -14.45 -0.76
CA ILE A 114 -26.62 -15.79 -1.24
C ILE A 114 -26.69 -16.78 -0.08
N GLU A 115 -25.68 -16.79 0.79
CA GLU A 115 -25.63 -17.66 1.97
C GLU A 115 -26.80 -17.40 2.92
N ARG A 116 -27.09 -16.13 3.24
CA ARG A 116 -28.26 -15.77 4.06
C ARG A 116 -29.57 -16.23 3.44
N LYS A 117 -29.72 -16.08 2.11
CA LYS A 117 -30.92 -16.53 1.39
C LYS A 117 -31.08 -18.06 1.47
N GLN A 118 -30.00 -18.81 1.28
CA GLN A 118 -30.01 -20.27 1.42
C GLN A 118 -30.39 -20.71 2.84
N MET A 119 -29.78 -20.11 3.87
CA MET A 119 -30.05 -20.47 5.26
C MET A 119 -31.50 -20.16 5.69
N SER A 120 -32.09 -19.08 5.17
CA SER A 120 -33.51 -18.77 5.41
C SER A 120 -34.48 -19.76 4.76
N MET A 121 -34.04 -20.45 3.70
CA MET A 121 -34.88 -21.38 2.93
C MET A 121 -34.85 -22.81 3.49
N VAL A 122 -33.87 -23.13 4.33
CA VAL A 122 -33.66 -24.48 4.94
C VAL A 122 -34.27 -24.59 6.35
N SER A 123 -34.75 -23.48 6.94
CA SER A 123 -35.57 -23.53 8.16
C SER A 123 -37.04 -23.77 7.79
N PHE A 124 -37.42 -25.04 7.65
CA PHE A 124 -38.80 -25.54 7.67
C PHE A 124 -38.94 -26.62 8.73
#